data_AF-A0A4R2JXD2-F1
#
_entry.id   AF-A0A4R2JXD2-F1
#
_cell.length_a   1.000
_cell.length_b   1.000
_cell.length_c   1.000
_cell.angle_alpha   90.00
_cell.angle_beta   90.00
_cell.angle_gamma   90.00
#
_symmetry.space_group_name_H-M   'P 1'
#
loop_
_entity.id
_entity.type
_entity.pdbx_description
1 polymer ?
#
loop_
_entity_poly.entity_id
_entity_poly.type
_entity_poly.pdbx_seq_one_letter_code
_entity_poly.pdbx_strand_id
1 'polypeptide(L)'
;MSATPGRPVDSASDDQAERFARAVESRTSDPEFDAELAIVAALRDIDVKPDDLARARMRKRVLNAARPAVSSRRGRFAVALAAALALVFALAGMSFLLSKDALPGDALYGVKKTAEAASMGLTFGDQPKALKRLEFAAARVDEMTKLAELHPDLGNAPVGGYLTALTDFDNDTSQASRQLIALSTRGDLQQLNTLKVWSGQQDGRLAALDPRLPIQARDKERESRQLLVRIADRVTALLGRVECYQITTGASDDIGLLPASDACQRPAANTLPPGVPSPPGNPPKVKTSAPQTPPPAAPSEAAPTPLTTSAPPVPLVPVPVPTPPTRPADPDMPSLPIPILQIPALLPGLPAIRIG
;
A
#
# COMPACT_ATOMS: atom_id res chain seq x y z
N MET A 1 -45.38 29.17 -5.40
CA MET A 1 -45.30 27.76 -4.97
C MET A 1 -46.71 27.23 -4.94
N SER A 2 -47.13 26.51 -5.99
CA SER A 2 -48.41 25.79 -5.99
C SER A 2 -48.06 24.31 -5.97
N ALA A 3 -48.30 23.67 -4.83
CA ALA A 3 -48.19 22.22 -4.68
C ALA A 3 -49.55 21.61 -5.01
N THR A 4 -49.59 20.80 -6.05
CA THR A 4 -50.74 19.95 -6.41
C THR A 4 -50.75 18.73 -5.49
N PRO A 5 -51.89 18.34 -4.88
CA PRO A 5 -51.96 17.19 -4.01
C PRO A 5 -51.91 15.88 -4.82
N GLY A 6 -51.13 14.92 -4.34
CA GLY A 6 -50.95 13.59 -4.95
C GLY A 6 -52.24 12.77 -4.91
N ARG A 7 -52.55 12.14 -6.04
CA ARG A 7 -53.64 11.19 -6.22
C ARG A 7 -53.27 9.88 -5.51
N PRO A 8 -54.16 9.26 -4.71
CA PRO A 8 -53.86 7.98 -4.07
C PRO A 8 -53.65 6.90 -5.14
N VAL A 9 -52.54 6.18 -5.03
CA VAL A 9 -52.19 5.03 -5.88
C VAL A 9 -52.96 3.83 -5.34
N ASP A 10 -53.85 3.29 -6.18
CA ASP A 10 -54.82 2.27 -5.83
C ASP A 10 -54.15 0.88 -5.83
N SER A 11 -53.49 0.52 -4.73
CA SER A 11 -52.74 -0.74 -4.55
C SER A 11 -53.55 -1.99 -4.92
N ALA A 12 -54.88 -1.93 -4.78
CA ALA A 12 -55.77 -3.01 -5.13
C ALA A 12 -55.78 -3.31 -6.65
N SER A 13 -55.53 -2.30 -7.49
CA SER A 13 -55.46 -2.44 -8.95
C SER A 13 -54.17 -3.12 -9.41
N ASP A 14 -53.04 -2.85 -8.75
CA ASP A 14 -51.75 -3.48 -9.07
C ASP A 14 -51.78 -4.96 -8.67
N ASP A 15 -52.35 -5.28 -7.51
CA ASP A 15 -52.53 -6.66 -7.05
C ASP A 15 -53.45 -7.46 -8.00
N GLN A 16 -54.49 -6.81 -8.54
CA GLN A 16 -55.38 -7.44 -9.52
C GLN A 16 -54.66 -7.74 -10.85
N ALA A 17 -53.82 -6.81 -11.32
CA ALA A 17 -53.04 -6.99 -12.55
C ALA A 17 -52.01 -8.12 -12.44
N GLU A 18 -51.35 -8.26 -11.28
CA GLU A 18 -50.40 -9.34 -11.05
C GLU A 18 -51.10 -10.72 -10.98
N ARG A 19 -52.27 -10.78 -10.33
CA ARG A 19 -53.09 -12.00 -10.28
C ARG A 19 -53.54 -12.42 -11.69
N PHE A 20 -54.03 -11.47 -12.48
CA PHE A 20 -54.42 -11.73 -13.86
C PHE A 20 -53.24 -12.19 -14.73
N ALA A 21 -52.07 -11.55 -14.61
CA ALA A 21 -50.86 -11.95 -15.34
C ALA A 21 -50.44 -13.40 -15.01
N ARG A 22 -50.50 -13.77 -13.73
CA ARG A 22 -50.23 -15.14 -13.26
C ARG A 22 -51.27 -16.14 -13.79
N ALA A 23 -52.54 -15.75 -13.88
CA ALA A 23 -53.59 -16.59 -14.48
C ALA A 23 -53.37 -16.82 -15.99
N VAL A 24 -53.00 -15.77 -16.73
CA VAL A 24 -52.65 -15.85 -18.16
C VAL A 24 -51.44 -16.76 -18.42
N GLU A 25 -50.42 -16.68 -17.57
CA GLU A 25 -49.20 -17.48 -17.69
C GLU A 25 -49.42 -18.95 -17.32
N SER A 26 -50.10 -19.19 -16.19
CA SER A 26 -50.40 -20.55 -15.69
C SER A 26 -51.50 -21.26 -16.47
N ARG A 27 -52.30 -20.53 -17.27
CA ARG A 27 -53.48 -21.04 -18.02
C ARG A 27 -54.52 -21.70 -17.11
N THR A 28 -54.61 -21.23 -15.88
CA THR A 28 -55.59 -21.71 -14.90
C THR A 28 -56.85 -20.85 -15.03
N SER A 29 -58.03 -21.46 -14.97
CA SER A 29 -59.31 -20.72 -14.90
C SER A 29 -59.39 -19.99 -13.55
N ASP A 30 -59.70 -18.70 -13.60
CA ASP A 30 -60.01 -17.90 -12.41
C ASP A 30 -61.41 -17.33 -12.62
N PRO A 31 -62.40 -17.70 -11.79
CA PRO A 31 -63.80 -17.28 -11.97
C PRO A 31 -63.98 -15.75 -11.94
N GLU A 32 -63.02 -15.01 -11.37
CA GLU A 32 -63.01 -13.54 -11.40
C GLU A 32 -62.66 -12.99 -12.80
N PHE A 33 -61.86 -13.70 -13.60
CA PHE A 33 -61.30 -13.26 -14.89
C PHE A 33 -61.65 -14.15 -16.08
N ASP A 34 -62.65 -15.03 -15.95
CA ASP A 34 -62.99 -16.03 -16.97
C ASP A 34 -63.27 -15.38 -18.34
N ALA A 35 -63.91 -14.21 -18.35
CA ALA A 35 -64.22 -13.47 -19.58
C ALA A 35 -62.94 -12.92 -20.26
N GLU A 36 -62.04 -12.32 -19.49
CA GLU A 36 -60.77 -11.76 -19.97
C GLU A 36 -59.80 -12.86 -20.42
N LEU A 37 -59.73 -13.97 -19.68
CA LEU A 37 -58.91 -15.12 -20.03
C LEU A 37 -59.43 -15.80 -21.32
N ALA A 38 -60.75 -15.84 -21.54
CA ALA A 38 -61.32 -16.31 -22.79
C ALA A 38 -60.92 -15.43 -23.99
N ILE A 39 -60.89 -14.10 -23.80
CA ILE A 39 -60.41 -13.17 -24.84
C ILE A 39 -58.91 -13.37 -25.11
N VAL A 40 -58.08 -13.49 -24.07
CA VAL A 40 -56.64 -13.75 -24.24
C VAL A 40 -56.39 -15.09 -24.92
N ALA A 41 -57.16 -16.13 -24.57
CA ALA A 41 -57.09 -17.43 -25.23
C ALA A 41 -57.49 -17.34 -26.70
N ALA A 42 -58.57 -16.62 -27.02
CA ALA A 42 -59.00 -16.39 -28.40
C ALA A 42 -57.96 -15.60 -29.21
N LEU A 43 -57.36 -14.54 -28.62
CA LEU A 43 -56.31 -13.75 -29.27
C LEU A 43 -55.02 -14.55 -29.49
N ARG A 44 -54.71 -15.49 -28.59
CA ARG A 44 -53.53 -16.36 -28.69
C ARG A 44 -53.68 -17.41 -29.80
N ASP A 45 -54.90 -17.81 -30.10
CA ASP A 45 -55.21 -18.75 -31.19
C ASP A 45 -55.14 -18.08 -32.58
N ILE A 46 -55.08 -16.75 -32.62
CA ILE A 46 -54.82 -16.01 -33.87
C ILE A 46 -53.34 -16.19 -34.25
N ASP A 47 -53.09 -17.02 -35.25
CA ASP A 47 -51.74 -17.27 -35.78
C ASP A 47 -51.23 -16.09 -36.62
N VAL A 48 -50.80 -15.01 -35.96
CA VAL A 48 -50.09 -13.89 -36.60
C VAL A 48 -48.59 -14.16 -36.56
N LYS A 49 -48.08 -14.91 -37.55
CA LYS A 49 -46.64 -15.07 -37.74
C LYS A 49 -46.08 -13.95 -38.63
N PRO A 50 -45.00 -13.27 -38.22
CA PRO A 50 -44.24 -12.42 -39.13
C PRO A 50 -43.75 -13.26 -40.31
N ASP A 51 -43.95 -12.75 -41.53
CA ASP A 51 -43.43 -13.37 -42.74
C ASP A 51 -41.90 -13.58 -42.65
N ASP A 52 -41.40 -14.61 -43.31
CA ASP A 52 -40.00 -15.01 -43.23
C ASP A 52 -39.06 -13.91 -43.72
N LEU A 53 -39.49 -13.07 -44.67
CA LEU A 53 -38.74 -11.88 -45.09
C LEU A 53 -38.68 -10.80 -44.01
N ALA A 54 -39.70 -10.67 -43.18
CA ALA A 54 -39.68 -9.75 -42.04
C ALA A 54 -38.74 -10.27 -40.94
N ARG A 55 -38.80 -11.57 -40.64
CA ARG A 55 -37.90 -12.23 -39.69
C ARG A 55 -36.43 -12.14 -40.12
N ALA A 56 -36.15 -12.36 -41.40
CA ALA A 56 -34.81 -12.22 -41.98
C ALA A 56 -34.28 -10.78 -41.88
N ARG A 57 -35.13 -9.77 -42.16
CA ARG A 57 -34.75 -8.36 -42.03
C ARG A 57 -34.47 -7.96 -40.57
N MET A 58 -35.30 -8.39 -39.62
CA MET A 58 -35.06 -8.14 -38.19
C MET A 58 -33.76 -8.81 -37.74
N ARG A 59 -33.53 -10.08 -38.10
CA ARG A 59 -32.29 -10.79 -37.78
C ARG A 59 -31.06 -10.07 -38.34
N LYS A 60 -31.13 -9.60 -39.60
CA LYS A 60 -30.04 -8.85 -40.23
C LYS A 60 -29.74 -7.52 -39.53
N ARG A 61 -30.77 -6.79 -39.08
CA ARG A 61 -30.60 -5.52 -38.34
C ARG A 61 -29.98 -5.75 -36.96
N VAL A 62 -30.43 -6.77 -36.23
CA VAL A 62 -29.87 -7.11 -34.90
C VAL A 62 -28.41 -7.55 -35.03
N LEU A 63 -28.09 -8.41 -36.00
CA LEU A 63 -26.72 -8.86 -36.24
C LEU A 63 -25.79 -7.74 -36.72
N ASN A 64 -26.30 -6.76 -37.48
CA ASN A 64 -25.52 -5.60 -37.89
C ASN A 64 -25.33 -4.57 -36.76
N ALA A 65 -26.31 -4.41 -35.86
CA ALA A 65 -26.18 -3.57 -34.67
C ALA A 65 -25.25 -4.17 -33.62
N ALA A 66 -25.13 -5.51 -33.57
CA ALA A 66 -24.26 -6.24 -32.65
C ALA A 66 -22.79 -6.34 -33.12
N ARG A 67 -22.45 -5.82 -34.32
CA ARG A 67 -21.05 -5.74 -34.76
C ARG A 67 -20.44 -4.46 -34.19
N PRO A 68 -19.48 -4.52 -33.25
CA PRO A 68 -18.77 -3.32 -32.84
C PRO A 68 -18.09 -2.73 -34.08
N ALA A 69 -18.22 -1.43 -34.28
CA ALA A 69 -17.65 -0.71 -35.42
C ALA A 69 -16.12 -0.60 -35.28
N VAL A 70 -15.40 -1.72 -35.35
CA VAL A 70 -13.92 -1.77 -35.31
C VAL A 70 -13.31 -1.68 -36.72
N SER A 71 -14.02 -1.07 -37.68
CA SER A 71 -13.59 -1.01 -39.08
C SER A 71 -12.60 0.11 -39.38
N SER A 72 -12.42 1.09 -38.49
CA SER A 72 -11.42 2.14 -38.71
C SER A 72 -10.02 1.65 -38.32
N ARG A 73 -8.98 1.97 -39.11
CA ARG A 73 -7.57 1.71 -38.72
C ARG A 73 -7.29 2.26 -37.32
N ARG A 74 -7.85 3.43 -36.98
CA ARG A 74 -7.74 4.07 -35.66
C ARG A 74 -8.33 3.22 -34.53
N GLY A 75 -9.48 2.57 -34.73
CA GLY A 75 -10.08 1.66 -33.74
C GLY A 75 -9.23 0.40 -33.51
N ARG A 76 -8.65 -0.16 -34.57
CA ARG A 76 -7.71 -1.29 -34.44
C ARG A 76 -6.41 -0.90 -33.75
N PHE A 77 -5.88 0.30 -34.02
CA PHE A 77 -4.72 0.83 -33.28
C PHE A 77 -5.04 1.07 -31.80
N ALA A 78 -6.21 1.60 -31.48
CA ALA A 78 -6.63 1.79 -30.09
C ALA A 78 -6.77 0.46 -29.34
N VAL A 79 -7.36 -0.56 -29.96
CA VAL A 79 -7.46 -1.91 -29.37
C VAL A 79 -6.08 -2.56 -29.24
N ALA A 80 -5.22 -2.44 -30.25
CA ALA A 80 -3.85 -2.96 -30.17
C ALA A 80 -3.02 -2.27 -29.09
N LEU A 81 -3.16 -0.94 -28.94
CA LEU A 81 -2.51 -0.18 -27.88
C LEU A 81 -3.05 -0.58 -26.50
N ALA A 82 -4.37 -0.72 -26.35
CA ALA A 82 -4.98 -1.17 -25.10
C ALA A 82 -4.53 -2.61 -24.75
N ALA A 83 -4.46 -3.52 -25.72
CA ALA A 83 -3.97 -4.88 -25.53
C ALA A 83 -2.47 -4.90 -25.20
N ALA A 84 -1.66 -4.07 -25.85
CA ALA A 84 -0.23 -3.92 -25.54
C ALA A 84 -0.03 -3.36 -24.13
N LEU A 85 -0.79 -2.34 -23.73
CA LEU A 85 -0.77 -1.81 -22.36
C LEU A 85 -1.21 -2.87 -21.36
N ALA A 86 -2.30 -3.59 -21.62
CA ALA A 86 -2.77 -4.67 -20.74
C ALA A 86 -1.72 -5.79 -20.60
N LEU A 87 -1.04 -6.15 -21.69
CA LEU A 87 0.05 -7.12 -21.67
C LEU A 87 1.24 -6.60 -20.86
N VAL A 88 1.63 -5.34 -21.03
CA VAL A 88 2.70 -4.71 -20.23
C VAL A 88 2.33 -4.68 -18.75
N PHE A 89 1.09 -4.33 -18.39
CA PHE A 89 0.63 -4.38 -17.00
C PHE A 89 0.57 -5.80 -16.46
N ALA A 90 0.18 -6.79 -17.25
CA ALA A 90 0.19 -8.20 -16.85
C ALA A 90 1.62 -8.71 -16.61
N LEU A 91 2.56 -8.39 -17.50
CA LEU A 91 3.98 -8.76 -17.37
C LEU A 91 4.65 -8.02 -16.20
N ALA A 92 4.35 -6.73 -16.01
CA ALA A 92 4.80 -5.96 -14.86
C ALA A 92 4.20 -6.50 -13.55
N GLY A 93 2.91 -6.86 -13.54
CA GLY A 93 2.24 -7.45 -12.38
C GLY A 93 2.82 -8.83 -12.00
N MET A 94 3.11 -9.68 -12.98
CA MET A 94 3.75 -10.98 -12.74
C MET A 94 5.20 -10.81 -12.24
N SER A 95 5.95 -9.87 -12.82
CA SER A 95 7.31 -9.56 -12.39
C SER A 95 7.35 -8.98 -10.97
N PHE A 96 6.35 -8.19 -10.60
CA PHE A 96 6.18 -7.65 -9.25
C PHE A 96 5.89 -8.77 -8.23
N LEU A 97 5.00 -9.72 -8.57
CA LEU A 97 4.70 -10.87 -7.72
C LEU A 97 5.92 -11.76 -7.50
N LEU A 98 6.71 -12.02 -8.56
CA LEU A 98 7.95 -12.80 -8.48
C LEU A 98 9.08 -12.05 -7.76
N SER A 99 9.14 -10.72 -7.91
CA SER A 99 10.16 -9.87 -7.29
C SER A 99 9.96 -9.70 -5.77
N LYS A 100 8.73 -9.85 -5.26
CA LYS A 100 8.44 -9.69 -3.82
C LYS A 100 9.35 -10.56 -2.94
N ASP A 101 9.68 -11.75 -3.46
CA ASP A 101 10.47 -12.76 -2.79
C ASP A 101 11.96 -12.75 -3.13
N ALA A 102 12.39 -11.84 -4.02
CA ALA A 102 13.79 -11.67 -4.40
C ALA A 102 14.62 -11.23 -3.18
N LEU A 103 15.78 -11.86 -3.05
CA LEU A 103 16.76 -11.62 -2.01
C LEU A 103 17.95 -10.82 -2.55
N PRO A 104 18.70 -10.13 -1.68
CA PRO A 104 19.94 -9.47 -2.07
C PRO A 104 20.89 -10.45 -2.77
N GLY A 105 21.24 -10.14 -4.03
CA GLY A 105 22.03 -11.01 -4.91
C GLY A 105 21.24 -11.70 -6.01
N ASP A 106 19.91 -11.77 -5.89
CA ASP A 106 19.04 -12.32 -6.94
C ASP A 106 18.90 -11.36 -8.12
N ALA A 107 18.71 -11.92 -9.33
CA ALA A 107 18.54 -11.14 -10.56
C ALA A 107 17.38 -10.13 -10.50
N LEU A 108 16.30 -10.47 -9.79
CA LEU A 108 15.11 -9.62 -9.64
C LEU A 108 15.19 -8.65 -8.45
N TYR A 109 16.26 -8.69 -7.64
CA TYR A 109 16.38 -7.81 -6.48
C TYR A 109 16.40 -6.32 -6.85
N GLY A 110 17.02 -5.98 -7.99
CA GLY A 110 16.97 -4.61 -8.52
C GLY A 110 15.53 -4.15 -8.81
N VAL A 111 14.67 -5.05 -9.30
CA VAL A 111 13.24 -4.75 -9.53
C VAL A 111 12.51 -4.54 -8.21
N LYS A 112 12.87 -5.27 -7.15
CA LYS A 112 12.32 -5.06 -5.81
C LYS A 112 12.67 -3.65 -5.30
N LYS A 113 13.94 -3.26 -5.40
CA LYS A 113 14.40 -1.92 -4.97
C LYS A 113 13.75 -0.79 -5.76
N THR A 114 13.50 -0.96 -7.06
CA THR A 114 12.79 0.06 -7.85
C THR A 114 11.31 0.16 -7.46
N ALA A 115 10.66 -0.97 -7.15
CA ALA A 115 9.28 -0.97 -6.64
C ALA A 115 9.18 -0.30 -5.25
N GLU A 116 10.16 -0.53 -4.38
CA GLU A 116 10.28 0.18 -3.08
C GLU A 116 10.41 1.69 -3.29
N ALA A 117 11.32 2.13 -4.17
CA ALA A 117 11.51 3.54 -4.50
C ALA A 117 10.23 4.17 -5.09
N ALA A 118 9.51 3.47 -5.96
CA ALA A 118 8.24 3.92 -6.49
C ALA A 118 7.19 4.08 -5.39
N SER A 119 7.07 3.09 -4.49
CA SER A 119 6.12 3.16 -3.37
C SER A 119 6.46 4.28 -2.38
N MET A 120 7.75 4.60 -2.19
CA MET A 120 8.20 5.76 -1.43
C MET A 120 7.80 7.08 -2.11
N GLY A 121 7.90 7.16 -3.44
CA GLY A 121 7.48 8.32 -4.22
C GLY A 121 5.97 8.58 -4.18
N LEU A 122 5.17 7.52 -4.01
CA LEU A 122 3.71 7.59 -3.84
C LEU A 122 3.27 7.82 -2.39
N THR A 123 4.19 7.75 -1.42
CA THR A 123 3.89 8.00 -0.01
C THR A 123 3.94 9.50 0.24
N PHE A 124 2.81 10.10 0.62
CA PHE A 124 2.71 11.55 0.87
C PHE A 124 2.83 11.90 2.35
N GLY A 125 3.58 12.96 2.65
CA GLY A 125 3.83 13.43 4.01
C GLY A 125 5.09 12.83 4.65
N ASP A 126 5.73 13.61 5.53
CA ASP A 126 7.00 13.23 6.13
C ASP A 126 6.86 12.08 7.12
N GLN A 127 5.80 12.07 7.94
CA GLN A 127 5.54 10.98 8.89
C GLN A 127 5.27 9.65 8.16
N PRO A 128 4.33 9.56 7.19
CA PRO A 128 4.14 8.33 6.43
C PRO A 128 5.41 7.84 5.72
N LYS A 129 6.22 8.75 5.14
CA LYS A 129 7.50 8.37 4.53
C LYS A 129 8.48 7.78 5.54
N ALA A 130 8.58 8.37 6.74
CA ALA A 130 9.47 7.87 7.78
C ALA A 130 9.03 6.48 8.28
N LEU A 131 7.72 6.27 8.47
CA LEU A 131 7.17 4.95 8.80
C LEU A 131 7.41 3.95 7.66
N LYS A 132 7.26 4.38 6.40
CA LYS A 132 7.53 3.52 5.24
C LYS A 132 8.99 3.05 5.17
N ARG A 133 9.93 3.88 5.63
CA ARG A 133 11.34 3.46 5.77
C ARG A 133 11.54 2.41 6.85
N LEU A 134 10.86 2.53 8.00
CA LEU A 134 10.88 1.48 9.02
C LEU A 134 10.32 0.15 8.49
N GLU A 135 9.32 0.18 7.61
CA GLU A 135 8.83 -1.02 6.93
C GLU A 135 9.91 -1.65 6.02
N PHE A 136 10.61 -0.85 5.22
CA PHE A 136 11.70 -1.37 4.37
C PHE A 136 12.87 -1.92 5.17
N ALA A 137 13.24 -1.25 6.26
CA ALA A 137 14.24 -1.76 7.20
C ALA A 137 13.80 -3.11 7.79
N ALA A 138 12.57 -3.20 8.30
CA ALA A 138 12.05 -4.49 8.82
C ALA A 138 12.05 -5.60 7.74
N ALA A 139 11.75 -5.25 6.48
CA ALA A 139 11.82 -6.19 5.36
C ALA A 139 13.25 -6.66 5.05
N ARG A 140 14.28 -5.83 5.28
CA ARG A 140 15.69 -6.28 5.17
C ARG A 140 16.00 -7.38 6.18
N VAL A 141 15.45 -7.30 7.39
CA VAL A 141 15.61 -8.35 8.42
C VAL A 141 14.89 -9.65 8.00
N ASP A 142 13.72 -9.54 7.38
CA ASP A 142 13.02 -10.70 6.78
C ASP A 142 13.86 -11.36 5.69
N GLU A 143 14.48 -10.57 4.82
CA GLU A 143 15.35 -11.09 3.76
C GLU A 143 16.58 -11.80 4.30
N MET A 144 17.23 -11.26 5.33
CA MET A 144 18.35 -11.93 6.00
C MET A 144 17.91 -13.23 6.66
N THR A 145 16.72 -13.25 7.26
CA THR A 145 16.14 -14.47 7.83
C THR A 145 15.95 -15.54 6.74
N LYS A 146 15.39 -15.14 5.59
CA LYS A 146 15.18 -16.04 4.46
C LYS A 146 16.51 -16.49 3.81
N LEU A 147 17.51 -15.61 3.71
CA LEU A 147 18.86 -15.99 3.29
C LEU A 147 19.45 -17.05 4.23
N ALA A 148 19.27 -16.89 5.54
CA ALA A 148 19.76 -17.84 6.55
C ALA A 148 18.99 -19.17 6.55
N GLU A 149 17.75 -19.19 6.05
CA GLU A 149 16.96 -20.41 5.85
C GLU A 149 17.37 -21.16 4.58
N LEU A 150 17.63 -20.44 3.49
CA LEU A 150 18.07 -21.03 2.23
C LEU A 150 19.53 -21.50 2.26
N HIS A 151 20.37 -20.88 3.08
CA HIS A 151 21.79 -21.19 3.21
C HIS A 151 22.16 -21.57 4.65
N PRO A 152 21.75 -22.76 5.13
CA PRO A 152 22.09 -23.22 6.47
C PRO A 152 23.58 -23.52 6.64
N ASP A 153 24.30 -23.81 5.55
CA ASP A 153 25.76 -23.94 5.54
C ASP A 153 26.41 -22.56 5.35
N LEU A 154 27.01 -22.05 6.44
CA LEU A 154 27.66 -20.74 6.47
C LEU A 154 28.88 -20.63 5.56
N GLY A 155 29.52 -21.75 5.19
CA GLY A 155 30.69 -21.75 4.31
C GLY A 155 30.37 -21.32 2.88
N ASN A 156 29.12 -21.53 2.44
CA ASN A 156 28.63 -21.24 1.09
C ASN A 156 27.56 -20.13 1.05
N ALA A 157 27.32 -19.48 2.18
CA ALA A 157 26.29 -18.46 2.30
C ALA A 157 26.69 -17.17 1.56
N PRO A 158 25.73 -16.47 0.92
CA PRO A 158 26.03 -15.28 0.11
C PRO A 158 26.30 -14.06 1.00
N VAL A 159 27.55 -13.91 1.45
CA VAL A 159 28.00 -12.82 2.35
C VAL A 159 27.58 -11.45 1.84
N GLY A 160 27.74 -11.20 0.53
CA GLY A 160 27.35 -9.92 -0.08
C GLY A 160 25.88 -9.58 0.13
N GLY A 161 25.00 -10.58 0.10
CA GLY A 161 23.57 -10.37 0.31
C GLY A 161 23.23 -9.89 1.73
N TYR A 162 23.87 -10.47 2.75
CA TYR A 162 23.73 -10.02 4.14
C TYR A 162 24.26 -8.60 4.33
N LEU A 163 25.45 -8.29 3.79
CA LEU A 163 26.05 -6.96 3.92
C LEU A 163 25.20 -5.89 3.23
N THR A 164 24.63 -6.18 2.06
CA THR A 164 23.68 -5.30 1.39
C THR A 164 22.43 -5.08 2.23
N ALA A 165 21.82 -6.14 2.76
CA ALA A 165 20.62 -6.02 3.61
C ALA A 165 20.88 -5.19 4.88
N LEU A 166 22.00 -5.41 5.57
CA LEU A 166 22.39 -4.66 6.77
C LEU A 166 22.66 -3.18 6.45
N THR A 167 23.30 -2.90 5.32
CA THR A 167 23.56 -1.52 4.89
C THR A 167 22.26 -0.79 4.55
N ASP A 168 21.35 -1.43 3.82
CA ASP A 168 20.02 -0.89 3.52
C ASP A 168 19.21 -0.67 4.81
N PHE A 169 19.28 -1.62 5.74
CA PHE A 169 18.65 -1.54 7.06
C PHE A 169 19.12 -0.29 7.82
N ASP A 170 20.43 -0.07 7.94
CA ASP A 170 21.00 1.09 8.63
C ASP A 170 20.60 2.42 7.98
N ASN A 171 20.60 2.44 6.64
CA ASN A 171 20.24 3.63 5.86
C ASN A 171 18.79 4.03 6.06
N ASP A 172 17.85 3.08 5.99
CA ASP A 172 16.43 3.37 6.19
C ASP A 172 16.11 3.66 7.66
N THR A 173 16.73 2.93 8.59
CA THR A 173 16.57 3.13 10.04
C THR A 173 17.04 4.51 10.48
N SER A 174 18.24 4.93 10.07
CA SER A 174 18.78 6.25 10.42
C SER A 174 17.95 7.39 9.81
N GLN A 175 17.52 7.25 8.55
CA GLN A 175 16.66 8.23 7.89
C GLN A 175 15.29 8.35 8.56
N ALA A 176 14.65 7.22 8.88
CA ALA A 176 13.39 7.20 9.61
C ALA A 176 13.53 7.83 11.00
N SER A 177 14.58 7.48 11.75
CA SER A 177 14.85 8.03 13.07
C SER A 177 14.98 9.55 13.04
N ARG A 178 15.78 10.10 12.11
CA ARG A 178 15.95 11.55 11.95
C ARG A 178 14.62 12.25 11.69
N GLN A 179 13.79 11.69 10.80
CA GLN A 179 12.50 12.26 10.44
C GLN A 179 11.49 12.18 11.58
N LEU A 180 11.33 11.01 12.21
CA LEU A 180 10.37 10.82 13.32
C LEU A 180 10.74 11.68 14.52
N ILE A 181 12.03 11.74 14.90
CA ILE A 181 12.47 12.60 16.01
C ILE A 181 12.19 14.08 15.69
N ALA A 182 12.50 14.54 14.48
CA ALA A 182 12.24 15.93 14.10
C ALA A 182 10.75 16.28 14.12
N LEU A 183 9.87 15.37 13.67
CA LEU A 183 8.43 15.55 13.69
C LEU A 183 7.86 15.55 15.11
N SER A 184 8.34 14.65 15.97
CA SER A 184 7.83 14.52 17.34
C SER A 184 8.14 15.70 18.25
N THR A 185 9.28 16.38 18.04
CA THR A 185 9.59 17.62 18.78
C THR A 185 8.60 18.76 18.50
N ARG A 186 7.69 18.60 17.53
CA ARG A 186 6.64 19.57 17.18
C ARG A 186 5.27 19.25 17.75
N GLY A 187 5.12 18.16 18.51
CA GLY A 187 3.92 17.94 19.32
C GLY A 187 3.35 16.52 19.35
N ASP A 188 3.87 15.57 18.58
CA ASP A 188 3.39 14.19 18.61
C ASP A 188 4.44 13.24 19.17
N LEU A 189 4.26 12.84 20.43
CA LEU A 189 5.17 11.96 21.16
C LEU A 189 4.90 10.47 20.87
N GLN A 190 3.78 10.15 20.21
CA GLN A 190 3.39 8.78 19.90
C GLN A 190 4.39 8.11 18.94
N GLN A 191 4.97 8.87 18.01
CA GLN A 191 5.97 8.37 17.07
C GLN A 191 7.30 8.06 17.76
N LEU A 192 7.69 8.82 18.79
CA LEU A 192 8.85 8.48 19.62
C LEU A 192 8.65 7.12 20.27
N ASN A 193 7.51 6.89 20.92
CA ASN A 193 7.24 5.60 21.53
C ASN A 193 7.22 4.46 20.49
N THR A 194 6.64 4.70 19.31
CA THR A 194 6.65 3.73 18.18
C THR A 194 8.07 3.40 17.76
N LEU A 195 8.93 4.40 17.58
CA LEU A 195 10.32 4.21 17.19
C LEU A 195 11.09 3.42 18.25
N LYS A 196 10.91 3.72 19.55
CA LYS A 196 11.55 2.97 20.64
C LYS A 196 11.16 1.49 20.64
N VAL A 197 9.85 1.21 20.56
CA VAL A 197 9.36 -0.17 20.54
C VAL A 197 9.86 -0.91 19.31
N TRP A 198 9.78 -0.27 18.13
CA TRP A 198 10.27 -0.83 16.88
C TRP A 198 11.78 -1.13 16.94
N SER A 199 12.61 -0.21 17.46
CA SER A 199 14.05 -0.42 17.58
C SER A 199 14.39 -1.61 18.49
N GLY A 200 13.70 -1.75 19.62
CA GLY A 200 13.89 -2.90 20.52
C GLY A 200 13.47 -4.22 19.87
N GLN A 201 12.38 -4.22 19.10
CA GLN A 201 11.95 -5.41 18.35
C GLN A 201 12.97 -5.81 17.28
N GLN A 202 13.47 -4.86 16.48
CA GLN A 202 14.45 -5.19 15.44
C GLN A 202 15.81 -5.60 16.04
N ASP A 203 16.22 -5.06 17.19
CA ASP A 203 17.45 -5.47 17.87
C ASP A 203 17.38 -6.96 18.25
N GLY A 204 16.26 -7.38 18.85
CA GLY A 204 16.03 -8.78 19.19
C GLY A 204 15.99 -9.71 17.98
N ARG A 205 15.44 -9.24 16.85
CA ARG A 205 15.40 -10.01 15.60
C ARG A 205 16.78 -10.17 14.96
N LEU A 206 17.58 -9.11 14.92
CA LEU A 206 18.98 -9.18 14.45
C LEU A 206 19.81 -10.08 15.37
N ALA A 207 19.67 -9.94 16.69
CA ALA A 207 20.36 -10.77 17.67
C ALA A 207 20.07 -12.27 17.47
N ALA A 208 18.83 -12.61 17.13
CA ALA A 208 18.44 -13.99 16.86
C ALA A 208 19.04 -14.55 15.57
N LEU A 209 19.46 -13.69 14.63
CA LEU A 209 20.12 -14.09 13.39
C LEU A 209 21.62 -14.34 13.55
N ASP A 210 22.31 -13.71 14.53
CA ASP A 210 23.78 -13.84 14.73
C ASP A 210 24.34 -15.27 14.58
N PRO A 211 23.79 -16.32 15.22
CA PRO A 211 24.34 -17.67 15.08
C PRO A 211 24.25 -18.23 13.65
N ARG A 212 23.36 -17.68 12.82
CA ARG A 212 23.09 -18.09 11.44
C ARG A 212 23.75 -17.18 10.40
N LEU A 213 24.54 -16.19 10.84
CA LEU A 213 25.26 -15.29 9.93
C LEU A 213 26.68 -15.79 9.64
N PRO A 214 27.16 -15.65 8.40
CA PRO A 214 28.58 -15.81 8.06
C PRO A 214 29.43 -14.86 8.90
N ILE A 215 30.63 -15.29 9.31
CA ILE A 215 31.52 -14.53 10.20
C ILE A 215 31.77 -13.11 9.68
N GLN A 216 31.91 -12.96 8.36
CA GLN A 216 32.15 -11.69 7.68
C GLN A 216 31.00 -10.68 7.82
N ALA A 217 29.77 -11.14 8.09
CA ALA A 217 28.60 -10.29 8.26
C ALA A 217 28.30 -9.95 9.73
N ARG A 218 28.87 -10.69 10.70
CA ARG A 218 28.57 -10.53 12.13
C ARG A 218 29.02 -9.19 12.69
N ASP A 219 30.16 -8.68 12.24
CA ASP A 219 30.65 -7.38 12.70
C ASP A 219 29.68 -6.27 12.28
N LYS A 220 29.19 -6.33 11.03
CA LYS A 220 28.21 -5.39 10.52
C LYS A 220 26.85 -5.51 11.20
N GLU A 221 26.41 -6.73 11.52
CA GLU A 221 25.19 -6.95 12.30
C GLU A 221 25.27 -6.30 13.68
N ARG A 222 26.41 -6.44 14.37
CA ARG A 222 26.60 -5.80 15.68
C ARG A 222 26.58 -4.28 15.58
N GLU A 223 27.13 -3.69 14.52
CA GLU A 223 27.01 -2.25 14.26
C GLU A 223 25.54 -1.83 14.06
N SER A 224 24.78 -2.57 13.26
CA SER A 224 23.35 -2.31 13.03
C SER A 224 22.54 -2.40 14.32
N ARG A 225 22.88 -3.34 15.21
CA ARG A 225 22.29 -3.43 16.55
C ARG A 225 22.67 -2.26 17.45
N GLN A 226 23.94 -1.85 17.45
CA GLN A 226 24.37 -0.66 18.18
C GLN A 226 23.65 0.61 17.70
N LEU A 227 23.36 0.73 16.39
CA LEU A 227 22.52 1.80 15.86
C LEU A 227 21.12 1.79 16.49
N LEU A 228 20.47 0.62 16.60
CA LEU A 228 19.14 0.49 17.22
C LEU A 228 19.15 0.85 18.70
N VAL A 229 20.18 0.41 19.44
CA VAL A 229 20.36 0.79 20.85
C VAL A 229 20.52 2.31 20.99
N ARG A 230 21.39 2.93 20.18
CA ARG A 230 21.56 4.40 20.18
C ARG A 230 20.24 5.13 19.91
N ILE A 231 19.42 4.63 18.99
CA ILE A 231 18.10 5.20 18.68
C ILE A 231 17.14 5.03 19.87
N ALA A 232 17.05 3.84 20.47
CA ALA A 232 16.18 3.58 21.62
C ALA A 232 16.55 4.45 22.84
N ASP A 233 17.85 4.62 23.10
CA ASP A 233 18.37 5.48 24.16
C ASP A 233 18.08 6.96 23.87
N ARG A 234 18.32 7.40 22.63
CA ARG A 234 18.00 8.76 22.16
C ARG A 234 16.55 9.10 22.39
N VAL A 235 15.66 8.20 21.97
CA VAL A 235 14.21 8.37 22.12
C VAL A 235 13.81 8.37 23.60
N THR A 236 14.40 7.51 24.42
CA THR A 236 14.15 7.48 25.87
C THR A 236 14.56 8.79 26.53
N ALA A 237 15.72 9.35 26.17
CA ALA A 237 16.19 10.63 26.67
C ALA A 237 15.26 11.78 26.26
N LEU A 238 14.76 11.78 25.02
CA LEU A 238 13.80 12.79 24.54
C LEU A 238 12.45 12.69 25.27
N LEU A 239 11.91 11.47 25.44
CA LEU A 239 10.67 11.23 26.18
C LEU A 239 10.79 11.64 27.65
N GLY A 240 11.96 11.46 28.27
CA GLY A 240 12.22 11.91 29.64
C GLY A 240 12.23 13.44 29.81
N ARG A 241 12.26 14.20 28.70
CA ARG A 241 12.34 15.66 28.71
C ARG A 241 11.06 16.37 28.24
N VAL A 242 9.99 15.65 27.95
CA VAL A 242 8.76 16.23 27.36
C VAL A 242 8.09 17.30 28.24
N GLU A 243 8.31 17.23 29.56
CA GLU A 243 7.82 18.22 30.54
C GLU A 243 8.79 19.39 30.79
N CYS A 244 9.96 19.39 30.13
CA CYS A 244 10.97 20.43 30.29
C CYS A 244 10.76 21.54 29.25
N TYR A 245 11.11 22.79 29.60
CA TYR A 245 11.13 23.91 28.64
C TYR A 245 12.02 23.65 27.43
N GLN A 246 13.14 22.95 27.63
CA GLN A 246 14.08 22.60 26.58
C GLN A 246 14.19 21.08 26.44
N ILE A 247 13.66 20.56 25.35
CA ILE A 247 13.67 19.12 25.01
C ILE A 247 14.97 18.75 24.29
N THR A 248 15.40 19.56 23.32
CA THR A 248 16.58 19.30 22.48
C THR A 248 17.62 20.43 22.59
N THR A 249 18.87 20.13 22.23
CA THR A 249 19.92 21.16 22.08
C THR A 249 19.79 21.98 20.80
N GLY A 250 18.94 21.54 19.86
CA GLY A 250 18.87 22.06 18.49
C GLY A 250 19.92 21.48 17.54
N ALA A 251 20.95 20.79 18.05
CA ALA A 251 21.90 20.05 17.23
C ALA A 251 21.36 18.67 16.84
N SER A 252 21.90 18.07 15.77
CA SER A 252 21.52 16.75 15.27
C SER A 252 22.73 15.93 14.83
N ASP A 253 22.62 14.61 14.93
CA ASP A 253 23.58 13.63 14.42
C ASP A 253 22.95 12.70 13.37
N ASP A 254 23.60 11.56 13.11
CA ASP A 254 23.18 10.56 12.15
C ASP A 254 21.82 9.92 12.49
N ILE A 255 21.34 10.01 13.74
CA ILE A 255 20.06 9.43 14.15
C ILE A 255 18.99 10.47 14.50
N GLY A 256 19.34 11.74 14.68
CA GLY A 256 18.37 12.82 14.80
C GLY A 256 18.79 13.92 15.76
N LEU A 257 17.81 14.71 16.20
CA LEU A 257 18.05 15.79 17.17
C LEU A 257 18.60 15.23 18.48
N LEU A 258 19.52 15.96 19.10
CA LEU A 258 20.13 15.63 20.38
C LEU A 258 19.26 16.12 21.55
N PRO A 259 19.05 15.30 22.60
CA PRO A 259 18.33 15.72 23.79
C PRO A 259 19.16 16.76 24.53
N ALA A 260 18.50 17.75 25.15
CA ALA A 260 19.22 18.71 25.97
C ALA A 260 19.86 18.02 27.20
N SER A 261 21.07 18.44 27.53
CA SER A 261 21.87 17.90 28.65
C SER A 261 21.72 18.72 29.95
N ASP A 262 21.26 19.97 29.84
CA ASP A 262 21.09 20.85 30.99
C ASP A 262 19.95 20.39 31.90
N ALA A 263 19.96 20.87 33.15
CA ALA A 263 18.93 20.56 34.13
C ALA A 263 17.52 20.81 33.57
N CYS A 264 16.62 19.84 33.74
CA CYS A 264 15.24 19.96 33.29
C CYS A 264 14.50 21.02 34.12
N GLN A 265 14.33 22.20 33.53
CA GLN A 265 13.45 23.23 34.07
C GLN A 265 12.03 22.97 33.56
N ARG A 266 11.09 22.75 34.48
CA ARG A 266 9.67 22.59 34.15
C ARG A 266 8.94 23.92 34.36
N PRO A 267 7.84 24.16 33.64
CA PRO A 267 6.91 25.19 34.05
C PRO A 267 6.52 24.96 35.51
N ALA A 268 6.72 25.97 36.36
CA ALA A 268 6.17 25.92 37.70
C ALA A 268 4.67 25.73 37.53
N ALA A 269 4.13 24.63 38.05
CA ALA A 269 2.70 24.55 38.28
C ALA A 269 2.37 25.81 39.07
N ASN A 270 1.45 26.64 38.57
CA ASN A 270 0.99 27.81 39.31
C ASN A 270 0.43 27.32 40.65
N THR A 271 1.27 27.28 41.67
CA THR A 271 0.86 27.27 43.05
C THR A 271 0.22 28.64 43.23
N LEU A 272 -1.10 28.70 43.09
CA LEU A 272 -1.87 29.83 43.59
C LEU A 272 -1.39 30.07 45.03
N PRO A 273 -0.82 31.24 45.37
CA PRO A 273 -0.45 31.52 46.75
C PRO A 273 -1.72 31.43 47.61
N PRO A 274 -1.70 30.75 48.77
CA PRO A 274 -2.83 30.80 49.69
C PRO A 274 -2.95 32.22 50.22
N GLY A 275 -4.06 32.89 49.90
CA GLY A 275 -4.46 34.14 50.55
C GLY A 275 -3.95 35.41 49.87
N VAL A 276 -4.65 35.83 48.82
CA VAL A 276 -4.82 37.26 48.54
C VAL A 276 -6.34 37.52 48.45
N PRO A 277 -6.94 38.34 49.34
CA PRO A 277 -8.35 38.71 49.23
C PRO A 277 -8.58 39.46 47.92
N SER A 278 -9.54 39.02 47.12
CA SER A 278 -9.98 39.75 45.93
C SER A 278 -10.59 41.10 46.34
N PRO A 279 -10.21 42.22 45.70
CA PRO A 279 -10.96 43.47 45.83
C PRO A 279 -12.29 43.37 45.06
N PRO A 280 -13.36 44.06 45.53
CA PRO A 280 -14.64 44.02 44.85
C PRO A 280 -14.61 44.92 43.61
N GLY A 281 -14.86 44.35 42.43
CA GLY A 281 -14.91 45.09 41.16
C GLY A 281 -15.87 44.44 40.18
N ASN A 282 -16.97 45.16 39.90
CA ASN A 282 -18.09 44.77 39.05
C ASN A 282 -17.72 44.33 37.61
N PRO A 283 -18.62 43.60 36.92
CA PRO A 283 -18.27 42.75 35.79
C PRO A 283 -18.20 43.50 34.44
N PRO A 284 -17.30 43.10 33.52
CA PRO A 284 -17.48 43.40 32.10
C PRO A 284 -18.37 42.33 31.45
N LYS A 285 -19.49 42.78 30.87
CA LYS A 285 -20.28 42.03 29.90
C LYS A 285 -19.38 41.57 28.74
N VAL A 286 -19.21 40.26 28.58
CA VAL A 286 -18.79 39.68 27.30
C VAL A 286 -19.93 38.82 26.80
N LYS A 287 -20.40 39.16 25.60
CA LYS A 287 -21.56 38.56 24.95
C LYS A 287 -21.25 37.11 24.57
N THR A 288 -22.03 36.20 25.15
CA THR A 288 -22.25 34.84 24.67
C THR A 288 -22.72 34.87 23.23
N SER A 289 -22.01 34.17 22.34
CA SER A 289 -22.56 33.60 21.11
C SER A 289 -21.69 32.41 20.72
N ALA A 290 -22.06 31.24 21.25
CA ALA A 290 -21.71 29.95 20.68
C ALA A 290 -22.85 29.52 19.75
N PRO A 291 -22.53 28.95 18.58
CA PRO A 291 -23.34 27.87 18.05
C PRO A 291 -22.71 26.53 18.45
N GLN A 292 -23.37 25.82 19.35
CA GLN A 292 -23.15 24.39 19.58
C GLN A 292 -23.83 23.64 18.44
N THR A 293 -23.06 22.91 17.64
CA THR A 293 -23.59 21.88 16.74
C THR A 293 -23.05 20.53 17.24
N PRO A 294 -23.90 19.58 17.66
CA PRO A 294 -23.46 18.26 18.06
C PRO A 294 -23.02 17.44 16.83
N PRO A 295 -21.94 16.65 16.91
CA PRO A 295 -21.57 15.73 15.84
C PRO A 295 -22.57 14.55 15.78
N PRO A 296 -22.98 14.09 14.58
CA PRO A 296 -23.82 12.91 14.43
C PRO A 296 -23.06 11.64 14.82
N ALA A 297 -23.78 10.74 15.48
CA ALA A 297 -23.35 9.38 15.79
C ALA A 297 -22.97 8.61 14.51
N ALA A 298 -21.75 8.04 14.48
CA ALA A 298 -21.35 7.06 13.48
C ALA A 298 -21.94 5.69 13.84
N PRO A 299 -22.46 4.91 12.87
CA PRO A 299 -22.92 3.56 13.12
C PRO A 299 -21.73 2.62 13.38
N SER A 300 -21.92 1.77 14.39
CA SER A 300 -21.12 0.58 14.65
C SER A 300 -21.21 -0.36 13.46
N GLU A 301 -20.10 -0.61 12.77
CA GLU A 301 -20.01 -1.65 11.75
C GLU A 301 -19.02 -2.72 12.20
N ALA A 302 -19.53 -3.95 12.17
CA ALA A 302 -18.99 -5.12 12.82
C ALA A 302 -17.71 -5.65 12.17
N ALA A 303 -16.88 -6.26 13.01
CA ALA A 303 -15.75 -7.09 12.62
C ALA A 303 -16.19 -8.23 11.67
N PRO A 304 -15.44 -8.53 10.59
CA PRO A 304 -15.61 -9.77 9.88
C PRO A 304 -14.77 -10.88 10.53
N THR A 305 -15.46 -11.91 10.99
CA THR A 305 -14.98 -13.26 11.30
C THR A 305 -14.23 -13.86 10.10
N PRO A 306 -13.15 -14.65 10.28
CA PRO A 306 -12.48 -15.31 9.17
C PRO A 306 -13.35 -16.41 8.55
N LEU A 307 -13.63 -16.30 7.26
CA LEU A 307 -14.22 -17.37 6.46
C LEU A 307 -13.13 -18.34 6.02
N THR A 308 -13.15 -19.54 6.59
CA THR A 308 -12.48 -20.73 6.06
C THR A 308 -13.17 -21.16 4.76
N THR A 309 -12.60 -20.81 3.61
CA THR A 309 -12.95 -21.42 2.32
C THR A 309 -11.94 -22.54 2.05
N SER A 310 -12.43 -23.78 2.21
CA SER A 310 -11.81 -25.00 1.70
C SER A 310 -11.99 -25.05 0.18
N ALA A 311 -10.90 -24.88 -0.58
CA ALA A 311 -10.90 -25.18 -2.01
C ALA A 311 -10.65 -26.69 -2.24
N PRO A 312 -11.37 -27.36 -3.15
CA PRO A 312 -11.17 -28.78 -3.45
C PRO A 312 -9.87 -29.01 -4.24
N PRO A 313 -9.20 -30.18 -4.08
CA PRO A 313 -7.98 -30.50 -4.82
C PRO A 313 -8.29 -30.77 -6.30
N VAL A 314 -7.60 -30.06 -7.19
CA VAL A 314 -7.59 -30.31 -8.63
C VAL A 314 -6.47 -31.33 -8.94
N PRO A 315 -6.66 -32.32 -9.83
CA PRO A 315 -5.69 -33.41 -10.03
C PRO A 315 -4.38 -32.93 -10.65
N LEU A 316 -3.23 -33.42 -10.13
CA LEU A 316 -1.93 -33.25 -10.76
C LEU A 316 -1.88 -33.99 -12.10
N VAL A 317 -1.76 -33.24 -13.19
CA VAL A 317 -1.31 -33.75 -14.49
C VAL A 317 0.21 -33.51 -14.58
N PRO A 318 1.05 -34.53 -14.86
CA PRO A 318 2.49 -34.32 -15.02
C PRO A 318 2.77 -33.58 -16.32
N VAL A 319 3.40 -32.41 -16.24
CA VAL A 319 3.94 -31.67 -17.39
C VAL A 319 5.42 -32.04 -17.54
N PRO A 320 5.91 -32.38 -18.75
CA PRO A 320 7.26 -32.90 -18.95
C PRO A 320 8.36 -31.87 -18.66
N VAL A 321 9.46 -32.37 -18.09
CA VAL A 321 10.71 -31.65 -17.80
C VAL A 321 11.37 -31.21 -19.12
N PRO A 322 11.67 -29.91 -19.33
CA PRO A 322 12.50 -29.49 -20.44
C PRO A 322 13.97 -29.81 -20.16
N THR A 323 14.58 -30.54 -21.10
CA THR A 323 16.03 -30.80 -21.19
C THR A 323 16.86 -29.50 -21.24
N PRO A 324 18.09 -29.49 -20.70
CA PRO A 324 18.97 -28.32 -20.75
C PRO A 324 19.41 -28.03 -22.20
N PRO A 325 19.48 -26.75 -22.64
CA PRO A 325 20.04 -26.43 -23.93
C PRO A 325 21.57 -26.60 -23.92
N THR A 326 22.07 -27.29 -24.94
CA THR A 326 23.48 -27.33 -25.32
C THR A 326 24.00 -25.92 -25.61
N ARG A 327 25.06 -25.52 -24.90
CA ARG A 327 25.80 -24.25 -25.08
C ARG A 327 26.35 -24.15 -26.52
N PRO A 328 25.95 -23.14 -27.32
CA PRO A 328 26.72 -22.73 -28.49
C PRO A 328 27.99 -22.01 -28.04
N ALA A 329 29.08 -22.17 -28.79
CA ALA A 329 30.34 -21.47 -28.59
C ALA A 329 30.15 -19.94 -28.64
N ASP A 330 30.82 -19.23 -27.74
CA ASP A 330 30.85 -17.76 -27.67
C ASP A 330 31.35 -17.15 -28.99
N PRO A 331 30.63 -16.19 -29.60
CA PRO A 331 31.25 -15.25 -30.52
C PRO A 331 31.98 -14.17 -29.70
N ASP A 332 33.25 -13.92 -30.06
CA ASP A 332 34.08 -12.84 -29.53
C ASP A 332 33.30 -11.51 -29.47
N MET A 333 33.14 -10.97 -28.26
CA MET A 333 32.64 -9.61 -28.09
C MET A 333 33.76 -8.61 -28.41
N PRO A 334 33.50 -7.56 -29.21
CA PRO A 334 34.45 -6.46 -29.35
C PRO A 334 34.55 -5.70 -28.02
N SER A 335 35.77 -5.62 -27.47
CA SER A 335 36.07 -4.82 -26.28
C SER A 335 35.81 -3.33 -26.57
N LEU A 336 34.84 -2.73 -25.89
CA LEU A 336 34.66 -1.28 -25.88
C LEU A 336 35.80 -0.64 -25.08
N PRO A 337 36.47 0.40 -25.59
CA PRO A 337 37.51 1.10 -24.84
C PRO A 337 36.90 1.84 -23.65
N ILE A 338 37.41 1.58 -22.45
CA ILE A 338 37.06 2.32 -21.23
C ILE A 338 37.57 3.77 -21.42
N PRO A 339 36.72 4.81 -21.29
CA PRO A 339 37.18 6.18 -21.36
C PRO A 339 38.00 6.51 -20.11
N ILE A 340 39.29 6.77 -20.29
CA ILE A 340 40.19 7.22 -19.22
C ILE A 340 39.79 8.66 -18.85
N LEU A 341 39.33 8.86 -17.63
CA LEU A 341 38.98 10.18 -17.11
C LEU A 341 40.25 10.86 -16.55
N GLN A 342 40.71 11.92 -17.20
CA GLN A 342 41.83 12.75 -16.71
C GLN A 342 41.29 13.97 -15.98
N ILE A 343 41.59 14.07 -14.68
CA ILE A 343 41.27 15.26 -13.89
C ILE A 343 42.53 16.15 -13.85
N PRO A 344 42.48 17.39 -14.38
CA PRO A 344 43.61 18.30 -14.33
C PRO A 344 43.88 18.75 -12.88
N ALA A 345 45.15 18.91 -12.53
CA ALA A 345 45.56 19.37 -11.21
C ALA A 345 45.10 20.82 -10.98
N LEU A 346 44.25 21.02 -9.99
CA LEU A 346 43.72 22.35 -9.60
C LEU A 346 44.71 23.15 -8.74
N LEU A 347 45.92 22.63 -8.49
CA LEU A 347 46.96 23.25 -7.67
C LEU A 347 48.35 23.07 -8.31
N PRO A 348 49.20 24.10 -8.35
CA PRO A 348 50.55 23.98 -8.89
C PRO A 348 51.40 23.07 -8.00
N GLY A 349 51.95 22.00 -8.58
CA GLY A 349 52.91 21.10 -7.92
C GLY A 349 52.48 19.65 -7.70
N LEU A 350 51.28 19.24 -8.11
CA LEU A 350 50.82 17.85 -8.02
C LEU A 350 50.63 17.19 -9.40
N PRO A 351 50.96 15.89 -9.56
CA PRO A 351 50.75 15.17 -10.80
C PRO A 351 49.25 14.93 -11.04
N ALA A 352 48.84 14.91 -12.32
CA ALA A 352 47.47 14.59 -12.71
C ALA A 352 47.11 13.14 -12.33
N ILE A 353 45.93 12.95 -11.76
CA ILE A 353 45.42 11.62 -11.38
C ILE A 353 44.77 10.98 -12.61
N ARG A 354 45.20 9.76 -12.94
CA ARG A 354 44.57 8.92 -13.97
C ARG A 354 43.77 7.83 -13.28
N ILE A 355 42.48 7.73 -13.59
CA ILE A 355 41.61 6.64 -13.17
C ILE A 355 41.24 5.87 -14.43
N GLY A 356 41.64 4.61 -14.49
CA GLY A 356 41.39 3.67 -15.58
C GLY A 356 40.73 2.41 -15.06
#